data_AF-A0A943ZUZ7-F1
#
_entry.id   AF-A0A943ZUZ7-F1
#
_cell.length_a   1.000
_cell.length_b   1.000
_cell.length_c   1.000
_cell.angle_alpha   90.00
_cell.angle_beta   90.00
_cell.angle_gamma   90.00
#
_symmetry.space_group_name_H-M   'P 1'
#
loop_
_entity.id
_entity.type
_entity.pdbx_description
1 polymer ?
#
loop_
_entity_poly.entity_id
_entity_poly.type
_entity_poly.pdbx_seq_one_letter_code
_entity_poly.pdbx_strand_id
1 'polypeptide(L)'
;MKINKLVASLLAVSLLAFPVVQVSADENISLTVNGKSIETQVPPTIIDGRTMVPVRDIFEACGAKVNWDANTKTITGEKGNTTVVMQIDSNMLFINEKVTEMDATPVIINGRTLAPARYVAESFGGIVDWNAEDKVVMIDVDDSDEDVTETTTEETTVTEETTEVTTVTETTEATTVTETTTVAEPSDMIVNAVRSDLQKAMGTYSLGSYATAGKFKTTVMKQTTDNWASMATTAVDKQYAAVNKTLYYRINSCYKAIDELYANKQYNSKLSDLRNIMAEYKTKVNDIINESFKTRNAGEINKISSQLGTFITDMRTEVKVLADNT
;
A
#
# COMPACT_ATOMS: atom_id res chain seq x y z
N MET A 1 -12.01 96.38 23.70
CA MET A 1 -12.82 95.86 24.83
C MET A 1 -14.09 95.23 24.27
N LYS A 2 -14.47 94.05 24.80
CA LYS A 2 -15.62 93.16 24.50
C LYS A 2 -15.37 92.00 23.53
N ILE A 3 -14.86 90.92 24.13
CA ILE A 3 -15.10 89.51 23.77
C ILE A 3 -16.52 89.14 24.21
N ASN A 4 -17.25 88.38 23.38
CA ASN A 4 -18.38 87.48 23.70
C ASN A 4 -18.82 86.82 22.37
N LYS A 5 -19.26 85.57 22.22
CA LYS A 5 -19.44 84.39 23.07
C LYS A 5 -19.92 83.24 22.13
N LEU A 6 -19.53 82.00 22.43
CA LEU A 6 -20.35 80.76 22.35
C LEU A 6 -20.90 80.29 20.97
N VAL A 7 -20.39 79.17 20.42
CA VAL A 7 -20.84 77.76 20.58
C VAL A 7 -21.95 77.35 19.62
N ALA A 8 -21.67 76.35 18.76
CA ALA A 8 -22.35 75.04 18.71
C ALA A 8 -22.16 74.34 17.35
N SER A 9 -21.73 73.06 17.40
CA SER A 9 -22.03 71.94 16.48
C SER A 9 -21.84 72.14 14.97
N LEU A 10 -21.21 71.25 14.21
CA LEU A 10 -21.45 69.82 14.19
C LEU A 10 -20.34 69.08 13.40
N LEU A 11 -19.95 67.92 13.97
CA LEU A 11 -19.22 66.77 13.45
C LEU A 11 -18.62 66.76 12.04
N ALA A 12 -17.34 66.39 12.04
CA ALA A 12 -16.56 65.83 10.96
C ALA A 12 -17.19 64.59 10.32
N VAL A 13 -17.12 64.51 8.98
CA VAL A 13 -17.03 63.25 8.24
C VAL A 13 -15.90 63.41 7.23
N SER A 14 -14.66 63.31 7.73
CA SER A 14 -13.51 62.95 6.91
C SER A 14 -13.55 61.43 6.80
N LEU A 15 -14.16 60.94 5.71
CA LEU A 15 -14.23 59.52 5.41
C LEU A 15 -12.84 59.08 4.93
N LEU A 16 -12.06 58.52 5.85
CA LEU A 16 -10.79 57.86 5.58
C LEU A 16 -11.03 56.70 4.60
N ALA A 17 -10.45 56.81 3.41
CA ALA A 17 -10.31 55.70 2.49
C ALA A 17 -9.35 54.66 3.11
N PHE A 18 -9.92 53.68 3.80
CA PHE A 18 -9.18 52.46 4.11
C PHE A 18 -8.95 51.70 2.81
N PRO A 19 -7.72 51.23 2.51
CA PRO A 19 -7.56 50.24 1.47
C PRO A 19 -8.41 49.03 1.86
N VAL A 20 -9.41 48.72 1.02
CA VAL A 20 -10.12 47.46 1.12
C VAL A 20 -9.09 46.39 0.81
N VAL A 21 -8.60 45.72 1.85
CA VAL A 21 -7.94 44.43 1.67
C VAL A 21 -9.03 43.53 1.10
N GLN A 22 -8.93 43.21 -0.18
CA GLN A 22 -9.76 42.17 -0.78
C GLN A 22 -9.36 40.87 -0.08
N VAL A 23 -10.21 40.42 0.83
CA VAL A 23 -10.13 39.05 1.36
C VAL A 23 -10.43 38.15 0.17
N SER A 24 -9.40 37.44 -0.31
CA SER A 24 -9.58 36.35 -1.28
C SER A 24 -10.54 35.35 -0.66
N ALA A 25 -11.64 35.08 -1.34
CA ALA A 25 -12.58 34.04 -0.94
C ALA A 25 -11.83 32.71 -0.83
N ASP A 26 -11.99 32.08 0.32
CA ASP A 26 -11.47 30.75 0.63
C ASP A 26 -11.96 29.77 -0.46
N GLU A 27 -11.04 29.16 -1.20
CA GLU A 27 -11.37 28.26 -2.30
C GLU A 27 -11.87 26.91 -1.76
N ASN A 28 -13.08 26.91 -1.20
CA ASN A 28 -13.70 25.71 -0.66
C ASN A 28 -14.14 24.81 -1.81
N ILE A 29 -13.36 23.77 -2.07
CA ILE A 29 -13.76 22.67 -2.95
C ILE A 29 -14.83 21.86 -2.21
N SER A 30 -15.93 21.54 -2.90
CA SER A 30 -17.01 20.72 -2.33
C SER A 30 -16.97 19.29 -2.88
N LEU A 31 -17.66 18.37 -2.19
CA LEU A 31 -17.67 16.94 -2.48
C LEU A 31 -19.10 16.42 -2.57
N THR A 32 -19.41 15.65 -3.61
CA THR A 32 -20.66 14.91 -3.74
C THR A 32 -20.39 13.43 -3.97
N VAL A 33 -21.12 12.55 -3.29
CA VAL A 33 -21.11 11.09 -3.49
C VAL A 33 -22.53 10.65 -3.87
N ASN A 34 -22.69 9.96 -5.00
CA ASN A 34 -23.98 9.53 -5.57
C ASN A 34 -25.00 10.67 -5.64
N GLY A 35 -24.55 11.84 -6.13
CA GLY A 35 -25.36 13.06 -6.24
C GLY A 35 -25.71 13.75 -4.91
N LYS A 36 -25.25 13.23 -3.76
CA LYS A 36 -25.49 13.81 -2.44
C LYS A 36 -24.26 14.57 -1.94
N SER A 37 -24.46 15.82 -1.52
CA SER A 37 -23.41 16.62 -0.89
C SER A 37 -22.94 15.97 0.41
N ILE A 38 -21.62 15.86 0.57
CA ILE A 38 -20.97 15.35 1.78
C ILE A 38 -20.31 16.53 2.50
N GLU A 39 -20.71 16.76 3.76
CA GLU A 39 -20.00 17.72 4.61
C GLU A 39 -18.73 17.08 5.14
N THR A 40 -17.58 17.64 4.73
CA THR A 40 -16.26 17.16 5.15
C THR A 40 -15.69 18.05 6.24
N GLN A 41 -15.11 17.45 7.28
CA GLN A 41 -14.45 18.22 8.34
C GLN A 41 -13.16 18.91 7.89
N VAL A 42 -12.49 18.34 6.89
CA VAL A 42 -11.37 18.96 6.18
C VAL A 42 -11.73 18.97 4.70
N PRO A 43 -11.80 20.15 4.05
CA PRO A 43 -12.22 20.24 2.66
C PRO A 43 -11.18 19.56 1.74
N PRO A 44 -11.61 19.06 0.57
CA PRO A 44 -10.69 18.69 -0.48
C PRO A 44 -9.70 19.82 -0.78
N THR A 45 -8.44 19.46 -1.02
CA THR A 45 -7.33 20.43 -1.17
C THR A 45 -6.48 20.04 -2.38
N ILE A 46 -6.01 21.01 -3.15
CA ILE A 46 -5.07 20.73 -4.25
C ILE A 46 -3.63 20.76 -3.72
N ILE A 47 -2.90 19.68 -3.93
CA ILE A 47 -1.47 19.54 -3.60
C ILE A 47 -0.75 19.06 -4.86
N ASP A 48 0.27 19.80 -5.31
CA ASP A 48 1.08 19.46 -6.50
C ASP A 48 0.25 19.13 -7.75
N GLY A 49 -0.86 19.85 -7.95
CA GLY A 49 -1.76 19.64 -9.08
C GLY A 49 -2.62 18.37 -8.98
N ARG A 50 -2.81 17.82 -7.77
CA ARG A 50 -3.74 16.73 -7.47
C ARG A 50 -4.78 17.16 -6.45
N THR A 51 -6.04 16.86 -6.73
CA THR A 51 -7.12 17.07 -5.78
C THR A 51 -7.10 15.94 -4.75
N MET A 52 -6.74 16.31 -3.52
CA MET A 52 -6.65 15.43 -2.36
C MET A 52 -7.97 15.51 -1.59
N VAL A 53 -8.60 14.37 -1.34
CA VAL A 53 -9.92 14.28 -0.71
C VAL A 53 -9.84 13.50 0.60
N PRO A 54 -10.70 13.79 1.58
CA PRO A 54 -10.67 13.07 2.84
C PRO A 54 -11.19 11.63 2.65
N VAL A 55 -10.29 10.67 2.87
CA VAL A 55 -10.53 9.26 2.54
C VAL A 55 -11.69 8.68 3.33
N ARG A 56 -11.77 9.00 4.63
CA ARG A 56 -12.80 8.45 5.53
C ARG A 56 -14.20 8.88 5.10
N ASP A 57 -14.40 10.18 4.86
CA ASP A 57 -15.72 10.72 4.55
C ASP A 57 -16.30 10.06 3.28
N ILE A 58 -15.44 9.84 2.27
CA ILE A 58 -15.83 9.15 1.04
C ILE A 58 -16.11 7.67 1.30
N PHE A 59 -15.19 6.96 1.98
CA PHE A 59 -15.37 5.53 2.24
C PHE A 59 -16.65 5.25 3.05
N GLU A 60 -16.92 6.04 4.09
CA GLU A 60 -18.15 5.93 4.87
C GLU A 60 -19.40 6.28 4.04
N ALA A 61 -19.33 7.30 3.18
CA ALA A 61 -20.42 7.63 2.25
C ALA A 61 -20.70 6.50 1.24
N CYS A 62 -19.67 5.75 0.84
CA CYS A 62 -19.80 4.55 0.00
C CYS A 62 -20.27 3.31 0.78
N GLY A 63 -20.49 3.41 2.09
CA GLY A 63 -20.94 2.31 2.95
C GLY A 63 -19.81 1.42 3.49
N ALA A 64 -18.55 1.81 3.35
CA ALA A 64 -17.42 1.08 3.89
C ALA A 64 -17.20 1.39 5.38
N LYS A 65 -16.75 0.39 6.14
CA LYS A 65 -16.20 0.58 7.48
C LYS A 65 -14.76 1.07 7.38
N VAL A 66 -14.41 2.09 8.15
CA VAL A 66 -13.08 2.69 8.09
C VAL A 66 -12.33 2.49 9.41
N ASN A 67 -11.14 1.91 9.34
CA ASN A 67 -10.22 1.77 10.45
C ASN A 67 -8.93 2.60 10.23
N TRP A 68 -8.37 3.11 11.31
CA TRP A 68 -7.10 3.84 11.31
C TRP A 68 -6.14 3.20 12.31
N ASP A 69 -4.98 2.76 11.84
CA ASP A 69 -3.87 2.33 12.69
C ASP A 69 -2.84 3.45 12.81
N ALA A 70 -2.83 4.12 13.97
CA ALA A 70 -1.91 5.22 14.26
C ALA A 70 -0.43 4.78 14.31
N ASN A 71 -0.13 3.53 14.65
CA ASN A 71 1.25 3.04 14.74
C ASN A 71 1.88 2.85 13.35
N THR A 72 1.07 2.47 12.38
CA THR A 72 1.50 2.26 10.99
C THR A 72 1.10 3.42 10.08
N LYS A 73 0.36 4.41 10.58
CA LYS A 73 -0.25 5.50 9.79
C LYS A 73 -1.03 4.94 8.59
N THR A 74 -1.81 3.90 8.81
CA THR A 74 -2.54 3.18 7.77
C THR A 74 -4.04 3.42 7.91
N ILE A 75 -4.70 3.75 6.81
CA ILE A 75 -6.16 3.77 6.71
C ILE A 75 -6.63 2.54 5.93
N THR A 76 -7.64 1.87 6.47
CA THR A 76 -8.24 0.67 5.87
C THR A 76 -9.74 0.89 5.71
N GLY A 77 -10.27 0.66 4.51
CA GLY A 77 -11.69 0.67 4.20
C GLY A 77 -12.18 -0.73 3.85
N GLU A 78 -13.32 -1.16 4.40
CA GLU A 78 -13.89 -2.49 4.16
C GLU A 78 -15.38 -2.37 3.77
N LYS A 79 -15.75 -2.84 2.56
CA LYS A 79 -17.15 -2.94 2.08
C LYS A 79 -17.32 -4.31 1.41
N GLY A 80 -18.24 -5.13 1.92
CA GLY A 80 -18.43 -6.50 1.42
C GLY A 80 -17.13 -7.31 1.44
N ASN A 81 -16.74 -7.85 0.29
CA ASN A 81 -15.47 -8.58 0.09
C ASN A 81 -14.31 -7.69 -0.35
N THR A 82 -14.50 -6.37 -0.40
CA THR A 82 -13.49 -5.40 -0.86
C THR A 82 -12.81 -4.75 0.34
N THR A 83 -11.49 -4.93 0.43
CA THR A 83 -10.61 -4.30 1.42
C THR A 83 -9.64 -3.37 0.72
N VAL A 84 -9.62 -2.11 1.15
CA VAL A 84 -8.79 -1.06 0.58
C VAL A 84 -7.80 -0.57 1.63
N VAL A 85 -6.52 -0.51 1.30
CA VAL A 85 -5.48 -0.08 2.25
C VAL A 85 -4.60 1.01 1.62
N MET A 86 -4.46 2.12 2.35
CA MET A 86 -3.56 3.22 2.02
C MET A 86 -2.71 3.57 3.24
N GLN A 87 -1.45 3.94 3.03
CA GLN A 87 -0.53 4.33 4.09
C GLN A 87 0.04 5.71 3.82
N ILE A 88 0.14 6.55 4.86
CA ILE A 88 0.80 7.85 4.77
C ILE A 88 2.25 7.66 4.31
N ASP A 89 2.72 8.54 3.43
CA ASP A 89 4.06 8.53 2.83
C ASP A 89 4.35 7.33 1.89
N SER A 90 3.36 6.48 1.59
CA SER A 90 3.46 5.41 0.59
C SER A 90 2.54 5.71 -0.58
N ASN A 91 3.03 5.56 -1.81
CA ASN A 91 2.20 5.67 -3.00
C ASN A 91 1.55 4.33 -3.38
N MET A 92 1.58 3.31 -2.53
CA MET A 92 0.99 2.00 -2.84
C MET A 92 -0.45 1.94 -2.31
N LEU A 93 -1.40 1.69 -3.22
CA LEU A 93 -2.79 1.37 -2.95
C LEU A 93 -3.00 -0.14 -3.07
N PHE A 94 -3.64 -0.73 -2.06
CA PHE A 94 -4.04 -2.14 -2.09
C PHE A 94 -5.56 -2.22 -2.17
N ILE A 95 -6.08 -2.95 -3.15
CA ILE A 95 -7.49 -3.34 -3.26
C ILE A 95 -7.51 -4.86 -3.30
N ASN A 96 -7.93 -5.49 -2.21
CA ASN A 96 -7.78 -6.92 -1.99
C ASN A 96 -6.33 -7.37 -2.20
N GLU A 97 -6.10 -8.33 -3.10
CA GLU A 97 -4.77 -8.83 -3.44
C GLU A 97 -4.04 -7.98 -4.50
N LYS A 98 -4.74 -7.03 -5.14
CA LYS A 98 -4.19 -6.20 -6.21
C LYS A 98 -3.49 -4.97 -5.65
N VAL A 99 -2.32 -4.67 -6.20
CA VAL A 99 -1.51 -3.49 -5.86
C VAL A 99 -1.53 -2.51 -7.03
N THR A 100 -1.77 -1.23 -6.73
CA THR A 100 -1.75 -0.13 -7.69
C THR A 100 -0.85 0.99 -7.15
N GLU A 101 -0.01 1.56 -8.00
CA GLU A 101 0.81 2.72 -7.65
C GLU A 101 0.01 4.02 -7.90
N MET A 102 -0.05 4.87 -6.87
CA MET A 102 -0.67 6.18 -6.89
C MET A 102 0.30 7.24 -7.39
N ASP A 103 -0.23 8.24 -8.10
CA ASP A 103 0.58 9.36 -8.59
C ASP A 103 0.86 10.46 -7.54
N ALA A 104 0.30 10.33 -6.34
CA ALA A 104 0.66 11.10 -5.15
C ALA A 104 0.40 10.29 -3.87
N THR A 105 1.16 10.58 -2.81
CA THR A 105 1.06 9.87 -1.53
C THR A 105 -0.09 10.41 -0.67
N PRO A 106 -0.73 9.58 0.16
CA PRO A 106 -1.65 10.04 1.19
C PRO A 106 -0.93 10.91 2.23
N VAL A 107 -1.59 11.97 2.68
CA VAL A 107 -1.07 12.94 3.65
C VAL A 107 -2.05 13.13 4.82
N ILE A 108 -1.55 13.65 5.95
CA ILE A 108 -2.41 14.07 7.06
C ILE A 108 -2.48 15.59 7.10
N ILE A 109 -3.70 16.13 6.97
CA ILE A 109 -3.98 17.56 7.11
C ILE A 109 -5.06 17.74 8.18
N ASN A 110 -4.79 18.58 9.18
CA ASN A 110 -5.70 18.84 10.29
C ASN A 110 -6.28 17.57 10.95
N GLY A 111 -5.47 16.52 11.03
CA GLY A 111 -5.86 15.24 11.63
C GLY A 111 -6.77 14.36 10.75
N ARG A 112 -6.91 14.65 9.45
CA ARG A 112 -7.60 13.79 8.48
C ARG A 112 -6.62 13.28 7.43
N THR A 113 -6.81 12.03 7.02
CA THR A 113 -6.07 11.43 5.90
C THR A 113 -6.69 11.90 4.59
N LEU A 114 -5.88 12.56 3.77
CA LEU A 114 -6.26 12.96 2.42
C LEU A 114 -5.43 12.15 1.41
N ALA A 115 -6.06 11.68 0.33
CA ALA A 115 -5.41 10.95 -0.76
C ALA A 115 -5.99 11.41 -2.11
N PRO A 116 -5.35 11.09 -3.26
CA PRO A 116 -5.82 11.61 -4.53
C PRO A 116 -7.20 11.06 -4.89
N ALA A 117 -8.12 11.95 -5.29
CA ALA A 117 -9.54 11.65 -5.43
C ALA A 117 -9.86 10.44 -6.30
N ARG A 118 -9.12 10.28 -7.41
CA ARG A 118 -9.26 9.14 -8.33
C ARG A 118 -9.14 7.81 -7.61
N TYR A 119 -8.05 7.60 -6.89
CA TYR A 119 -7.78 6.34 -6.21
C TYR A 119 -8.77 6.06 -5.09
N VAL A 120 -9.23 7.10 -4.38
CA VAL A 120 -10.24 6.97 -3.33
C VAL A 120 -11.60 6.54 -3.92
N ALA A 121 -12.00 7.12 -5.05
CA ALA A 121 -13.26 6.78 -5.73
C ALA A 121 -13.25 5.38 -6.35
N GLU A 122 -12.20 5.06 -7.12
CA GLU A 122 -12.07 3.79 -7.84
C GLU A 122 -11.96 2.58 -6.90
N SER A 123 -11.54 2.81 -5.65
CA SER A 123 -11.36 1.77 -4.63
C SER A 123 -12.60 0.92 -4.35
N PHE A 124 -13.81 1.46 -4.57
CA PHE A 124 -15.08 0.74 -4.44
C PHE A 124 -15.90 0.74 -5.72
N GLY A 125 -15.24 0.79 -6.88
CA GLY A 125 -15.91 0.77 -8.19
C GLY A 125 -16.54 2.10 -8.59
N GLY A 126 -16.21 3.19 -7.90
CA GLY A 126 -16.71 4.52 -8.23
C GLY A 126 -15.93 5.22 -9.33
N ILE A 127 -16.59 6.11 -10.05
CA ILE A 127 -16.00 7.03 -11.02
C ILE A 127 -15.86 8.40 -10.35
N VAL A 128 -14.75 9.10 -10.60
CA VAL A 128 -14.55 10.48 -10.17
C VAL A 128 -14.67 11.44 -11.36
N ASP A 129 -15.37 12.55 -11.16
CA ASP A 129 -15.39 13.68 -12.07
C ASP A 129 -15.07 14.98 -11.32
N TRP A 130 -14.54 15.97 -12.05
CA TRP A 130 -14.17 17.27 -11.54
C TRP A 130 -14.88 18.37 -12.31
N ASN A 131 -15.80 19.07 -11.64
CA ASN A 131 -16.39 20.29 -12.17
C ASN A 131 -15.52 21.49 -11.76
N ALA A 132 -14.81 22.06 -12.74
CA ALA A 132 -13.90 23.19 -12.52
C ALA A 132 -14.61 24.53 -12.29
N GLU A 133 -15.82 24.71 -12.82
CA GLU A 133 -16.61 25.95 -12.69
C GLU A 133 -17.15 26.08 -11.27
N ASP A 134 -17.74 25.00 -10.76
CA ASP A 134 -18.34 24.94 -9.43
C ASP A 134 -17.39 24.43 -8.34
N LYS A 135 -16.17 24.01 -8.73
CA LYS A 135 -15.14 23.40 -7.85
C LYS A 135 -15.70 22.24 -7.02
N VAL A 136 -16.28 21.25 -7.71
CA VAL A 136 -16.91 20.08 -7.09
C VAL A 136 -16.20 18.80 -7.53
N VAL A 137 -15.79 17.99 -6.56
CA VAL A 137 -15.43 16.58 -6.80
C VAL A 137 -16.70 15.75 -6.75
N MET A 138 -17.03 15.09 -7.85
CA MET A 138 -18.20 14.21 -7.95
C MET A 138 -17.73 12.77 -7.97
N ILE A 139 -18.29 11.95 -7.08
CA ILE A 139 -18.02 10.51 -7.02
C ILE A 139 -19.35 9.80 -7.23
N ASP A 140 -19.40 8.90 -8.20
CA ASP A 140 -20.56 8.07 -8.48
C ASP A 140 -20.16 6.60 -8.35
N VAL A 141 -20.83 5.87 -7.46
CA VAL A 141 -20.57 4.47 -7.13
C VAL A 141 -21.79 3.67 -7.56
N ASP A 142 -21.59 2.71 -8.45
CA ASP A 142 -22.66 1.80 -8.85
C ASP A 142 -23.02 0.91 -7.65
N ASP A 143 -24.21 1.15 -7.07
CA ASP A 143 -24.72 0.42 -5.90
C ASP A 143 -25.34 -0.93 -6.28
N SER A 144 -25.03 -1.47 -7.46
CA SER A 144 -25.40 -2.83 -7.81
C SER A 144 -24.60 -3.81 -6.95
N ASP A 145 -25.18 -4.27 -5.85
CA ASP A 145 -24.82 -5.50 -5.14
C ASP A 145 -25.06 -6.72 -6.07
N GLU A 146 -24.40 -6.77 -7.22
CA GLU A 146 -24.33 -7.95 -8.07
C GLU A 146 -23.00 -8.66 -7.81
N ASP A 147 -23.14 -9.83 -7.19
CA ASP A 147 -22.20 -10.94 -7.23
C ASP A 147 -21.53 -11.00 -8.60
N VAL A 148 -20.25 -10.61 -8.66
CA VAL A 148 -19.44 -10.67 -9.87
C VAL A 148 -19.19 -12.14 -10.16
N THR A 149 -20.15 -12.76 -10.87
CA THR A 149 -19.96 -14.05 -11.52
C THR A 149 -18.90 -13.85 -12.60
N GLU A 150 -17.71 -14.41 -12.34
CA GLU A 150 -16.62 -14.44 -13.31
C GLU A 150 -17.12 -15.08 -14.61
N THR A 151 -17.30 -14.26 -15.65
CA THR A 151 -17.55 -14.74 -16.99
C THR A 151 -16.18 -15.01 -17.64
N THR A 152 -15.63 -16.19 -17.36
CA THR A 152 -14.42 -16.69 -18.03
C THR A 152 -14.74 -16.95 -19.50
N THR A 153 -14.20 -16.09 -20.37
CA THR A 153 -14.10 -16.35 -21.81
C THR A 153 -12.86 -17.23 -22.02
N GLU A 154 -13.05 -18.54 -22.12
CA GLU A 154 -11.99 -19.45 -22.55
C GLU A 154 -11.86 -19.41 -24.08
N GLU A 155 -10.68 -18.96 -24.51
CA GLU A 155 -10.25 -19.00 -25.90
C GLU A 155 -9.91 -20.44 -26.31
N THR A 156 -10.50 -20.88 -27.41
CA THR A 156 -10.35 -22.22 -27.99
C THR A 156 -8.93 -22.44 -28.52
N THR A 157 -8.26 -23.51 -28.10
CA THR A 157 -7.18 -24.14 -28.89
C THR A 157 -7.38 -25.64 -28.98
N VAL A 158 -7.73 -26.08 -30.19
CA VAL A 158 -7.74 -27.47 -30.65
C VAL A 158 -6.30 -27.89 -30.94
N THR A 159 -5.87 -29.05 -30.48
CA THR A 159 -4.81 -29.83 -31.13
C THR A 159 -5.16 -31.32 -30.98
N GLU A 160 -5.44 -31.94 -32.12
CA GLU A 160 -5.78 -33.35 -32.28
C GLU A 160 -4.55 -34.28 -32.23
N GLU A 161 -4.82 -35.47 -31.68
CA GLU A 161 -4.34 -36.83 -32.01
C GLU A 161 -2.84 -37.16 -32.13
N THR A 162 -2.45 -38.25 -31.46
CA THR A 162 -2.24 -39.55 -32.16
C THR A 162 -2.23 -40.72 -31.17
N THR A 163 -2.93 -41.78 -31.58
CA THR A 163 -3.26 -43.05 -30.93
C THR A 163 -2.17 -44.11 -31.14
N GLU A 164 -2.12 -45.10 -30.22
CA GLU A 164 -1.84 -46.55 -30.39
C GLU A 164 -0.88 -47.11 -29.29
N VAL A 165 -1.00 -48.29 -28.68
CA VAL A 165 -1.98 -49.41 -28.64
C VAL A 165 -1.51 -50.36 -27.52
N THR A 166 -2.46 -50.84 -26.70
CA THR A 166 -2.60 -52.17 -26.05
C THR A 166 -1.49 -52.78 -25.17
N THR A 167 -1.81 -53.06 -23.89
CA THR A 167 -1.96 -54.46 -23.39
C THR A 167 -2.81 -54.52 -22.10
N VAL A 168 -3.78 -55.41 -22.10
CA VAL A 168 -4.72 -55.71 -21.01
C VAL A 168 -4.18 -56.86 -20.16
N THR A 169 -4.21 -56.71 -18.83
CA THR A 169 -4.33 -57.84 -17.90
C THR A 169 -5.26 -57.47 -16.74
N GLU A 170 -6.19 -58.39 -16.50
CA GLU A 170 -7.37 -58.36 -15.62
C GLU A 170 -7.08 -58.46 -14.10
N THR A 171 -8.10 -58.03 -13.33
CA THR A 171 -8.49 -58.47 -11.97
C THR A 171 -7.74 -57.92 -10.76
N THR A 172 -8.34 -56.96 -10.05
CA THR A 172 -9.11 -57.17 -8.80
C THR A 172 -9.69 -55.82 -8.35
N GLU A 173 -11.01 -55.77 -8.16
CA GLU A 173 -11.71 -54.63 -7.56
C GLU A 173 -11.11 -54.24 -6.20
N ALA A 174 -10.52 -53.07 -6.14
CA ALA A 174 -10.49 -52.26 -4.94
C ALA A 174 -11.10 -50.92 -5.32
N THR A 175 -12.30 -50.65 -4.81
CA THR A 175 -12.96 -49.34 -4.85
C THR A 175 -12.02 -48.32 -4.23
N THR A 176 -11.15 -47.75 -5.04
CA THR A 176 -10.34 -46.60 -4.66
C THR A 176 -11.27 -45.41 -4.83
N VAL A 177 -11.93 -45.05 -3.74
CA VAL A 177 -12.53 -43.74 -3.58
C VAL A 177 -11.39 -42.77 -3.89
N THR A 178 -11.45 -42.17 -5.07
CA THR A 178 -10.59 -41.05 -5.43
C THR A 178 -11.10 -39.91 -4.56
N GLU A 179 -10.61 -39.85 -3.32
CA GLU A 179 -10.68 -38.65 -2.53
C GLU A 179 -9.96 -37.59 -3.36
N THR A 180 -10.74 -36.71 -3.99
CA THR A 180 -10.27 -35.42 -4.45
C THR A 180 -9.76 -34.72 -3.20
N THR A 181 -8.47 -34.95 -2.88
CA THR A 181 -7.78 -34.27 -1.79
C THR A 181 -7.62 -32.84 -2.26
N THR A 182 -8.62 -32.02 -1.99
CA THR A 182 -8.48 -30.57 -2.01
C THR A 182 -7.28 -30.25 -1.12
N VAL A 183 -6.16 -29.85 -1.74
CA VAL A 183 -4.95 -29.46 -1.02
C VAL A 183 -5.37 -28.33 -0.07
N ALA A 184 -5.27 -28.58 1.23
CA ALA A 184 -5.68 -27.59 2.22
C ALA A 184 -4.80 -26.34 2.08
N GLU A 185 -5.43 -25.19 1.81
CA GLU A 185 -4.77 -23.90 1.63
C GLU A 185 -4.77 -23.07 2.93
N PRO A 186 -3.80 -22.16 3.12
CA PRO A 186 -3.83 -21.22 4.24
C PRO A 186 -5.02 -20.26 4.11
N SER A 187 -5.58 -19.89 5.25
CA SER A 187 -6.70 -18.96 5.34
C SER A 187 -6.35 -17.56 4.83
N ASP A 188 -7.32 -16.86 4.26
CA ASP A 188 -7.13 -15.48 3.81
C ASP A 188 -6.69 -14.55 4.94
N MET A 189 -7.18 -14.80 6.16
CA MET A 189 -6.80 -14.03 7.34
C MET A 189 -5.29 -14.07 7.60
N ILE A 190 -4.66 -15.26 7.59
CA ILE A 190 -3.21 -15.35 7.82
C ILE A 190 -2.42 -14.83 6.62
N VAL A 191 -2.89 -15.09 5.41
CA VAL A 191 -2.27 -14.62 4.17
C VAL A 191 -2.21 -13.10 4.16
N ASN A 192 -3.34 -12.44 4.43
CA ASN A 192 -3.45 -10.98 4.42
C ASN A 192 -2.63 -10.34 5.54
N ALA A 193 -2.67 -10.89 6.75
CA ALA A 193 -1.88 -10.38 7.88
C ALA A 193 -0.37 -10.39 7.57
N VAL A 194 0.13 -11.53 7.09
CA VAL A 194 1.54 -11.70 6.74
C VAL A 194 1.95 -10.76 5.60
N ARG A 195 1.20 -10.75 4.48
CA ARG A 195 1.52 -9.93 3.31
C ARG A 195 1.54 -8.44 3.68
N SER A 196 0.52 -7.97 4.40
CA SER A 196 0.43 -6.58 4.85
C SER A 196 1.61 -6.17 5.72
N ASP A 197 1.97 -6.99 6.71
CA ASP A 197 3.08 -6.68 7.62
C ASP A 197 4.44 -6.68 6.92
N LEU A 198 4.66 -7.61 5.97
CA LEU A 198 5.88 -7.64 5.16
C LEU A 198 5.98 -6.42 4.24
N GLN A 199 4.91 -6.06 3.53
CA GLN A 199 4.87 -4.89 2.66
C GLN A 199 5.09 -3.59 3.46
N LYS A 200 4.44 -3.45 4.62
CA LYS A 200 4.69 -2.34 5.56
C LYS A 200 6.15 -2.27 5.99
N ALA A 201 6.76 -3.41 6.30
CA ALA A 201 8.17 -3.44 6.68
C ALA A 201 9.07 -2.95 5.54
N MET A 202 8.87 -3.46 4.32
CA MET A 202 9.61 -3.04 3.13
C MET A 202 9.46 -1.54 2.85
N GLY A 203 8.26 -0.97 3.00
CA GLY A 203 8.00 0.46 2.82
C GLY A 203 8.77 1.36 3.79
N THR A 204 9.13 0.86 4.98
CA THR A 204 9.94 1.65 5.94
C THR A 204 11.44 1.66 5.65
N TYR A 205 11.90 0.92 4.64
CA TYR A 205 13.32 0.84 4.29
C TYR A 205 13.67 1.67 3.06
N SER A 206 14.62 2.58 3.25
CA SER A 206 15.35 3.29 2.21
C SER A 206 16.85 3.01 2.36
N LEU A 207 17.61 3.15 1.28
CA LEU A 207 19.05 2.87 1.31
C LEU A 207 19.73 3.74 2.38
N GLY A 208 20.45 3.12 3.31
CA GLY A 208 21.10 3.80 4.44
C GLY A 208 20.18 4.07 5.65
N SER A 209 18.90 3.69 5.60
CA SER A 209 17.96 3.90 6.71
C SER A 209 17.70 2.66 7.55
N TYR A 210 18.45 1.57 7.38
CA TYR A 210 18.25 0.33 8.15
C TYR A 210 18.28 0.59 9.66
N ALA A 211 19.22 1.41 10.13
CA ALA A 211 19.35 1.76 11.55
C ALA A 211 18.09 2.45 12.13
N THR A 212 17.32 3.13 11.28
CA THR A 212 16.09 3.86 11.64
C THR A 212 14.82 3.15 11.18
N ALA A 213 14.93 2.07 10.40
CA ALA A 213 13.80 1.29 9.88
C ALA A 213 13.09 0.55 11.03
N GLY A 214 12.09 1.21 11.62
CA GLY A 214 11.45 0.77 12.87
C GLY A 214 10.84 -0.62 12.82
N LYS A 215 10.34 -1.06 11.65
CA LYS A 215 9.72 -2.38 11.47
C LYS A 215 10.74 -3.53 11.46
N PHE A 216 11.99 -3.24 11.12
CA PHE A 216 13.10 -4.20 11.14
C PHE A 216 13.81 -4.30 12.50
N LYS A 217 13.32 -3.60 13.52
CA LYS A 217 13.78 -3.78 14.90
C LYS A 217 13.39 -5.17 15.39
N THR A 218 14.34 -5.89 16.00
CA THR A 218 14.15 -7.27 16.48
C THR A 218 12.88 -7.45 17.33
N THR A 219 12.59 -6.51 18.24
CA THR A 219 11.39 -6.56 19.10
C THR A 219 10.11 -6.43 18.29
N VAL A 220 10.08 -5.56 17.29
CA VAL A 220 8.91 -5.34 16.43
C VAL A 220 8.67 -6.56 15.55
N MET A 221 9.72 -7.07 14.90
CA MET A 221 9.63 -8.30 14.10
C MET A 221 9.14 -9.49 14.93
N LYS A 222 9.70 -9.66 16.14
CA LYS A 222 9.28 -10.72 17.06
C LYS A 222 7.79 -10.61 17.36
N GLN A 223 7.33 -9.43 17.79
CA GLN A 223 5.92 -9.20 18.09
C GLN A 223 5.02 -9.49 16.89
N THR A 224 5.38 -8.99 15.71
CA THR A 224 4.66 -9.25 14.46
C THR A 224 4.55 -10.75 14.18
N THR A 225 5.67 -11.49 14.25
CA THR A 225 5.66 -12.92 13.96
C THR A 225 4.95 -13.76 15.03
N ASP A 226 4.95 -13.31 16.28
CA ASP A 226 4.21 -13.94 17.37
C ASP A 226 2.69 -13.73 17.19
N ASN A 227 2.27 -12.56 16.69
CA ASN A 227 0.88 -12.30 16.32
C ASN A 227 0.41 -13.22 15.17
N TRP A 228 1.23 -13.41 14.13
CA TRP A 228 0.89 -14.38 13.07
C TRP A 228 0.70 -15.79 13.62
N ALA A 229 1.59 -16.21 14.51
CA ALA A 229 1.51 -17.54 15.13
C ALA A 229 0.27 -17.71 16.02
N SER A 230 -0.21 -16.66 16.69
CA SER A 230 -1.42 -16.71 17.51
C SER A 230 -2.71 -16.72 16.67
N MET A 231 -2.69 -16.10 15.49
CA MET A 231 -3.81 -16.11 14.53
C MET A 231 -3.95 -17.44 13.78
N ALA A 232 -2.85 -18.19 13.65
CA ALA A 232 -2.81 -19.45 12.91
C ALA A 232 -3.47 -20.61 13.70
N THR A 233 -4.70 -20.97 13.34
CA THR A 233 -5.47 -22.01 14.02
C THR A 233 -5.28 -23.39 13.39
N THR A 234 -5.18 -23.46 12.06
CA THR A 234 -5.00 -24.72 11.32
C THR A 234 -3.52 -25.11 11.18
N ALA A 235 -3.25 -26.37 10.82
CA ALA A 235 -1.89 -26.83 10.55
C ALA A 235 -1.27 -26.10 9.34
N VAL A 236 -2.08 -25.80 8.32
CA VAL A 236 -1.64 -25.10 7.11
C VAL A 236 -1.32 -23.64 7.42
N ASP A 237 -2.15 -22.95 8.20
CA ASP A 237 -1.86 -21.57 8.63
C ASP A 237 -0.57 -21.49 9.45
N LYS A 238 -0.37 -22.45 10.37
CA LYS A 238 0.84 -22.50 11.21
C LYS A 238 2.09 -22.68 10.36
N GLN A 239 2.02 -23.56 9.36
CA GLN A 239 3.11 -23.76 8.42
C GLN A 239 3.37 -22.49 7.60
N TYR A 240 2.32 -21.86 7.05
CA TYR A 240 2.43 -20.61 6.29
C TYR A 240 3.03 -19.47 7.12
N ALA A 241 2.58 -19.29 8.36
CA ALA A 241 3.13 -18.29 9.28
C ALA A 241 4.60 -18.56 9.63
N ALA A 242 4.99 -19.83 9.84
CA ALA A 242 6.35 -20.20 10.18
C ALA A 242 7.36 -19.96 9.04
N VAL A 243 6.99 -20.29 7.80
CA VAL A 243 7.87 -20.03 6.64
C VAL A 243 7.99 -18.53 6.36
N ASN A 244 6.91 -17.77 6.53
CA ASN A 244 6.94 -16.31 6.37
C ASN A 244 7.67 -15.60 7.50
N LYS A 245 7.65 -16.13 8.73
CA LYS A 245 8.55 -15.67 9.79
C LYS A 245 10.01 -15.77 9.33
N THR A 246 10.39 -16.92 8.78
CA THR A 246 11.76 -17.13 8.26
C THR A 246 12.08 -16.15 7.12
N LEU A 247 11.16 -15.96 6.18
CA LEU A 247 11.28 -14.96 5.13
C LEU A 247 11.50 -13.55 5.69
N TYR A 248 10.72 -13.13 6.71
CA TYR A 248 10.83 -11.80 7.29
C TYR A 248 12.22 -11.52 7.86
N TYR A 249 12.78 -12.47 8.63
CA TYR A 249 14.15 -12.37 9.15
C TYR A 249 15.20 -12.38 8.03
N ARG A 250 14.93 -13.05 6.92
CA ARG A 250 15.82 -13.04 5.76
C ARG A 250 15.81 -11.69 5.05
N ILE A 251 14.63 -11.09 4.83
CA ILE A 251 14.48 -9.73 4.28
C ILE A 251 15.27 -8.73 5.13
N ASN A 252 15.07 -8.79 6.45
CA ASN A 252 15.81 -7.97 7.41
C ASN A 252 17.34 -8.10 7.22
N SER A 253 17.82 -9.33 7.06
CA SER A 253 19.26 -9.59 6.84
C SER A 253 19.77 -9.02 5.53
N CYS A 254 18.95 -9.02 4.47
CA CYS A 254 19.31 -8.45 3.16
C CYS A 254 19.50 -6.94 3.25
N TYR A 255 18.51 -6.21 3.76
CA TYR A 255 18.59 -4.76 3.90
C TYR A 255 19.71 -4.33 4.85
N LYS A 256 19.93 -5.08 5.95
CA LYS A 256 21.08 -4.87 6.81
C LYS A 256 22.39 -5.02 6.06
N ALA A 257 22.55 -6.08 5.27
CA ALA A 257 23.78 -6.32 4.52
C ALA A 257 24.04 -5.24 3.46
N ILE A 258 23.00 -4.77 2.77
CA ILE A 258 23.10 -3.64 1.83
C ILE A 258 23.64 -2.40 2.55
N ASP A 259 23.05 -2.03 3.69
CA ASP A 259 23.47 -0.84 4.43
C ASP A 259 24.87 -1.00 5.05
N GLU A 260 25.24 -2.20 5.51
CA GLU A 260 26.60 -2.49 5.99
C GLU A 260 27.65 -2.32 4.88
N LEU A 261 27.35 -2.77 3.67
CA LEU A 261 28.22 -2.60 2.49
C LEU A 261 28.30 -1.12 2.08
N TYR A 262 27.16 -0.44 2.05
CA TYR A 262 27.07 0.98 1.72
C TYR A 262 27.85 1.86 2.71
N ALA A 263 27.79 1.55 4.01
CA ALA A 263 28.49 2.28 5.06
C ALA A 263 29.98 1.91 5.19
N ASN A 264 30.46 0.90 4.46
CA ASN A 264 31.84 0.45 4.56
C ASN A 264 32.80 1.48 3.95
N LYS A 265 33.68 2.04 4.80
CA LYS A 265 34.64 3.08 4.39
C LYS A 265 35.59 2.63 3.27
N GLN A 266 36.04 1.36 3.29
CA GLN A 266 36.93 0.82 2.27
C GLN A 266 36.23 0.81 0.91
N TYR A 267 35.00 0.31 0.85
CA TYR A 267 34.23 0.28 -0.40
C TYR A 267 33.87 1.68 -0.86
N ASN A 268 33.46 2.57 0.04
CA ASN A 268 33.13 3.95 -0.32
C ASN A 268 34.34 4.73 -0.86
N SER A 269 35.57 4.41 -0.42
CA SER A 269 36.78 5.03 -0.98
C SER A 269 37.20 4.49 -2.34
N LYS A 270 36.79 3.26 -2.69
CA LYS A 270 37.24 2.56 -3.90
C LYS A 270 36.20 2.60 -5.02
N LEU A 271 34.92 2.55 -4.68
CA LEU A 271 33.82 2.43 -5.64
C LEU A 271 33.05 3.75 -5.69
N SER A 272 33.32 4.59 -6.70
CA SER A 272 32.62 5.87 -6.90
C SER A 272 31.12 5.69 -7.09
N ASP A 273 30.70 4.57 -7.68
CA ASP A 273 29.29 4.26 -7.97
C ASP A 273 28.63 3.38 -6.90
N LEU A 274 29.23 3.24 -5.71
CA LEU A 274 28.72 2.35 -4.64
C LEU A 274 27.24 2.59 -4.32
N ARG A 275 26.78 3.84 -4.33
CA ARG A 275 25.36 4.17 -4.09
C ARG A 275 24.44 3.53 -5.13
N ASN A 276 24.81 3.58 -6.42
CA ASN A 276 24.02 3.02 -7.50
C ASN A 276 24.03 1.49 -7.44
N ILE A 277 25.21 0.91 -7.20
CA ILE A 277 25.37 -0.54 -7.01
C ILE A 277 24.45 -1.03 -5.86
N MET A 278 24.43 -0.35 -4.72
CA MET A 278 23.57 -0.71 -3.59
C MET A 278 22.08 -0.53 -3.89
N ALA A 279 21.71 0.51 -4.65
CA ALA A 279 20.34 0.72 -5.08
C ALA A 279 19.86 -0.40 -6.02
N GLU A 280 20.71 -0.86 -6.95
CA GLU A 280 20.41 -2.00 -7.82
C GLU A 280 20.22 -3.30 -7.02
N TYR A 281 21.08 -3.58 -6.04
CA TYR A 281 20.88 -4.74 -5.16
C TYR A 281 19.59 -4.64 -4.36
N LYS A 282 19.22 -3.45 -3.86
CA LYS A 282 17.92 -3.24 -3.22
C LYS A 282 16.77 -3.61 -4.17
N THR A 283 16.80 -3.16 -5.42
CA THR A 283 15.78 -3.50 -6.42
C THR A 283 15.69 -5.01 -6.62
N LYS A 284 16.82 -5.69 -6.84
CA LYS A 284 16.86 -7.16 -7.00
C LYS A 284 16.31 -7.90 -5.78
N VAL A 285 16.62 -7.43 -4.57
CA VAL A 285 16.04 -7.99 -3.32
C VAL A 285 14.52 -7.83 -3.32
N ASN A 286 14.02 -6.63 -3.66
CA ASN A 286 12.57 -6.37 -3.72
C ASN A 286 11.88 -7.27 -4.73
N ASP A 287 12.47 -7.50 -5.90
CA ASP A 287 11.92 -8.38 -6.93
C ASP A 287 11.77 -9.81 -6.41
N ILE A 288 12.81 -10.35 -5.75
CA ILE A 288 12.75 -11.68 -5.13
C ILE A 288 11.66 -11.74 -4.05
N ILE A 289 11.54 -10.70 -3.22
CA ILE A 289 10.50 -10.65 -2.19
C ILE A 289 9.11 -10.62 -2.80
N ASN A 290 8.91 -9.88 -3.89
CA ASN A 290 7.61 -9.75 -4.55
C ASN A 290 7.09 -11.09 -5.09
N GLU A 291 7.97 -12.03 -5.46
CA GLU A 291 7.55 -13.39 -5.81
C GLU A 291 6.86 -14.13 -4.66
N SER A 292 7.20 -13.82 -3.40
CA SER A 292 6.54 -14.45 -2.25
C SER A 292 5.08 -14.04 -2.10
N PHE A 293 4.69 -12.87 -2.63
CA PHE A 293 3.32 -12.39 -2.57
C PHE A 293 2.43 -13.03 -3.64
N LYS A 294 3.01 -13.71 -4.64
CA LYS A 294 2.28 -14.38 -5.71
C LYS A 294 1.88 -15.82 -5.37
N THR A 295 2.31 -16.33 -4.21
CA THR A 295 2.07 -17.71 -3.80
C THR A 295 1.50 -17.79 -2.39
N ARG A 296 0.77 -18.88 -2.14
CA ARG A 296 0.34 -19.34 -0.81
C ARG A 296 1.08 -20.60 -0.37
N ASN A 297 1.89 -21.18 -1.25
CA ASN A 297 2.57 -22.44 -1.03
C ASN A 297 3.79 -22.25 -0.12
N ALA A 298 3.79 -22.94 1.02
CA ALA A 298 4.87 -22.80 2.00
C ALA A 298 6.24 -23.31 1.49
N GLY A 299 6.25 -24.29 0.59
CA GLY A 299 7.48 -24.79 -0.05
C GLY A 299 8.11 -23.75 -0.99
N GLU A 300 7.29 -23.06 -1.79
CA GLU A 300 7.74 -21.98 -2.67
C GLU A 300 8.27 -20.79 -1.86
N ILE A 301 7.59 -20.40 -0.78
CA ILE A 301 8.04 -19.33 0.12
C ILE A 301 9.40 -19.67 0.76
N ASN A 302 9.61 -20.92 1.15
CA ASN A 302 10.92 -21.38 1.66
C ASN A 302 12.01 -21.32 0.59
N LYS A 303 11.69 -21.66 -0.66
CA LYS A 303 12.62 -21.54 -1.78
C LYS A 303 13.02 -20.08 -2.01
N ILE A 304 12.05 -19.16 -1.98
CA ILE A 304 12.29 -17.71 -2.10
C ILE A 304 13.16 -17.19 -0.95
N SER A 305 12.86 -17.59 0.29
CA SER A 305 13.69 -17.25 1.46
C SER A 305 15.12 -17.80 1.36
N SER A 306 15.30 -18.96 0.72
CA SER A 306 16.63 -19.52 0.46
C SER A 306 17.37 -18.73 -0.62
N GLN A 307 16.68 -18.34 -1.71
CA GLN A 307 17.24 -17.49 -2.77
C GLN A 307 17.76 -16.16 -2.21
N LEU A 308 17.01 -15.49 -1.33
CA LEU A 308 17.48 -14.30 -0.62
C LEU A 308 18.74 -14.57 0.22
N GLY A 309 18.85 -15.74 0.84
CA GLY A 309 20.05 -16.14 1.59
C GLY A 309 21.29 -16.27 0.71
N THR A 310 21.14 -16.90 -0.44
CA THR A 310 22.20 -16.99 -1.46
C THR A 310 22.58 -15.61 -1.98
N PHE A 311 21.59 -14.78 -2.31
CA PHE A 311 21.78 -13.42 -2.79
C PHE A 311 22.66 -12.56 -1.85
N ILE A 312 22.47 -12.65 -0.53
CA ILE A 312 23.32 -11.93 0.44
C ILE A 312 24.80 -12.32 0.28
N THR A 313 25.06 -13.61 0.09
CA THR A 313 26.43 -14.14 -0.02
C THR A 313 27.09 -13.71 -1.33
N ASP A 314 26.33 -13.78 -2.42
CA ASP A 314 26.77 -13.38 -3.75
C ASP A 314 27.06 -11.88 -3.79
N MET A 315 26.12 -11.05 -3.34
CA MET A 315 26.27 -9.59 -3.24
C MET A 315 27.54 -9.19 -2.47
N ARG A 316 27.82 -9.82 -1.32
CA ARG A 316 29.02 -9.54 -0.52
C ARG A 316 30.30 -9.90 -1.27
N THR A 317 30.27 -11.00 -2.01
CA THR A 317 31.41 -11.47 -2.81
C THR A 317 31.66 -10.54 -3.99
N GLU A 318 30.61 -10.20 -4.74
CA GLU A 318 30.66 -9.31 -5.89
C GLU A 318 31.20 -7.92 -5.53
N VAL A 319 30.69 -7.30 -4.47
CA VAL A 319 31.17 -5.98 -4.01
C VAL A 319 32.65 -6.02 -3.62
N LYS A 320 33.09 -7.10 -2.97
CA LYS A 320 34.50 -7.27 -2.63
C LYS A 320 35.37 -7.36 -3.89
N VAL A 321 34.98 -8.18 -4.86
CA VAL A 321 35.69 -8.34 -6.14
C VAL A 321 35.77 -7.02 -6.90
N LEU A 322 34.66 -6.27 -6.97
CA LEU A 322 34.63 -4.94 -7.59
C LEU A 322 35.64 -4.00 -6.93
N ALA A 323 35.66 -3.95 -5.60
CA ALA A 323 36.58 -3.09 -4.86
C ALA A 323 38.05 -3.52 -4.98
N ASP A 324 38.34 -4.81 -5.10
CA ASP A 324 39.71 -5.31 -5.26
C ASP A 324 40.29 -5.03 -6.66
N ASN A 325 39.42 -4.81 -7.66
CA ASN A 325 39.79 -4.46 -9.04
C ASN A 325 39.84 -2.96 -9.34
N THR A 326 39.63 -2.10 -8.32
CA THR A 326 39.72 -0.63 -8.42
C THR A 326 40.90 -0.12 -7.61
#